data_AF-A0A3D1LAF4-F1
#
_entry.id   AF-A0A3D1LAF4-F1
#
_cell.length_a   1.000
_cell.length_b   1.000
_cell.length_c   1.000
_cell.angle_alpha   90.00
_cell.angle_beta   90.00
_cell.angle_gamma   90.00
#
_symmetry.space_group_name_H-M   'P 1'
#
loop_
_entity.id
_entity.type
_entity.pdbx_description
1 polymer ?
#
loop_
_entity_poly.entity_id
_entity_poly.type
_entity_poly.pdbx_seq_one_letter_code
_entity_poly.pdbx_strand_id
1 'polypeptide(L)'
;GYDMIYAPGNQYTDAVLQAAEEYPDIAFALLNGAADTPDKAVNKNVSSLLPNAQQIGWIAGALAGLMTESGKLGFIGGMELDTTKGKIAGFEEAAKYVGEKEGKEIELLNVPYANSFSDAPKGKEFATELIAQGADVFFGDASAVDSGAREAIDA
;
A
#
# COMPACT_ATOMS: atom_id res chain seq x y z
N GLY A 1 27.02 18.21 7.58
CA GLY A 1 26.59 17.02 6.82
C GLY A 1 25.33 16.47 7.44
N TYR A 2 24.86 15.33 6.97
CA TYR A 2 23.78 14.56 7.58
C TYR A 2 24.36 13.23 8.08
N ASP A 3 23.88 12.75 9.23
CA ASP A 3 24.32 11.47 9.80
C ASP A 3 23.51 10.28 9.26
N MET A 4 22.35 10.55 8.64
CA MET A 4 21.48 9.55 8.05
C MET A 4 20.78 10.06 6.78
N ILE A 5 20.64 9.18 5.80
CA ILE A 5 19.86 9.39 4.57
C ILE A 5 18.72 8.37 4.52
N TYR A 6 17.50 8.86 4.29
CA TYR A 6 16.32 8.03 4.10
C TYR A 6 15.91 8.00 2.62
N ALA A 7 15.75 6.81 2.07
CA ALA A 7 15.38 6.56 0.68
C ALA A 7 14.02 5.86 0.61
N PRO A 8 12.94 6.56 0.23
CA PRO A 8 11.58 6.02 0.27
C PRO A 8 11.23 5.21 -0.99
N GLY A 9 11.74 3.98 -1.09
CA GLY A 9 11.27 3.02 -2.09
C GLY A 9 12.36 2.16 -2.71
N ASN A 10 11.95 0.99 -3.24
CA ASN A 10 12.84 -0.01 -3.82
C ASN A 10 13.63 0.49 -5.03
N GLN A 11 13.10 1.48 -5.76
CA GLN A 11 13.74 2.09 -6.93
C GLN A 11 15.08 2.76 -6.62
N TYR A 12 15.36 3.06 -5.35
CA TYR A 12 16.61 3.68 -4.91
C TYR A 12 17.68 2.67 -4.49
N THR A 13 17.41 1.36 -4.53
CA THR A 13 18.30 0.33 -3.97
C THR A 13 19.74 0.45 -4.47
N ASP A 14 19.95 0.48 -5.79
CA ASP A 14 21.30 0.51 -6.36
C ASP A 14 22.05 1.81 -6.03
N ALA A 15 21.35 2.94 -6.12
CA ALA A 15 21.93 4.24 -5.79
C ALA A 15 22.31 4.35 -4.29
N VAL A 16 21.49 3.78 -3.40
CA VAL A 16 21.78 3.73 -1.97
C VAL A 16 22.99 2.83 -1.70
N LEU A 17 23.09 1.66 -2.34
CA LEU A 17 24.25 0.77 -2.15
C LEU A 17 25.55 1.44 -2.61
N GLN A 18 25.53 2.14 -3.75
CA GLN A 18 26.68 2.89 -4.23
C GLN A 18 27.08 4.02 -3.26
N ALA A 19 26.12 4.85 -2.85
CA ALA A 19 26.40 5.94 -1.92
C ALA A 19 26.88 5.42 -0.55
N ALA A 20 26.32 4.31 -0.08
CA ALA A 20 26.71 3.69 1.17
C ALA A 20 28.17 3.19 1.16
N GLU A 21 28.69 2.78 0.01
CA GLU A 21 30.09 2.43 -0.19
C GLU A 21 31.01 3.67 -0.12
N GLU A 22 30.60 4.77 -0.76
CA GLU A 22 31.37 6.02 -0.81
C GLU A 22 31.38 6.79 0.53
N TYR A 23 30.33 6.64 1.34
CA TYR A 23 30.13 7.38 2.60
C TYR A 23 29.98 6.42 3.80
N PRO A 24 31.07 5.81 4.31
CA PRO A 24 31.01 4.79 5.36
C PRO A 24 30.44 5.29 6.70
N ASP A 25 30.58 6.60 6.98
CA ASP A 25 30.12 7.20 8.24
C ASP A 25 28.64 7.62 8.21
N ILE A 26 27.97 7.54 7.05
CA ILE A 26 26.55 7.87 6.91
C ILE A 26 25.71 6.60 7.00
N ALA A 27 24.64 6.64 7.80
CA ALA A 27 23.63 5.59 7.83
C ALA A 27 22.59 5.78 6.72
N PHE A 28 22.14 4.69 6.11
CA PHE A 28 21.12 4.70 5.07
C PHE A 28 19.93 3.84 5.50
N ALA A 29 18.73 4.41 5.43
CA ALA A 29 17.48 3.70 5.65
C ALA A 29 16.70 3.64 4.33
N LEU A 30 16.53 2.43 3.79
CA LEU A 30 15.83 2.18 2.53
C LEU A 30 14.46 1.56 2.81
N LEU A 31 13.38 2.26 2.46
CA LEU A 31 12.03 1.70 2.53
C LEU A 31 11.80 0.73 1.37
N ASN A 32 11.23 -0.44 1.68
CA ASN A 32 10.90 -1.49 0.72
C ASN A 32 12.11 -1.96 -0.12
N GLY A 33 13.31 -1.98 0.45
CA GLY A 33 14.42 -2.72 -0.16
C GLY A 33 14.13 -4.23 -0.23
N ALA A 34 15.17 -5.04 -0.40
CA ALA A 34 15.09 -6.47 -0.18
C ALA A 34 15.54 -6.82 1.24
N ALA A 35 15.16 -8.00 1.74
CA ALA A 35 15.61 -8.49 3.05
C ALA A 35 17.14 -8.66 3.10
N ASP A 36 17.75 -8.96 1.96
CA ASP A 36 19.20 -9.11 1.79
C ASP A 36 19.92 -7.80 1.41
N THR A 37 19.21 -6.67 1.29
CA THR A 37 19.86 -5.37 0.98
C THR A 37 20.94 -4.98 2.00
N PRO A 38 20.75 -5.15 3.33
CA PRO A 38 21.81 -4.88 4.30
C PRO A 38 23.07 -5.74 4.09
N ASP A 39 22.89 -6.97 3.61
CA ASP A 39 24.01 -7.88 3.36
C ASP A 39 24.85 -7.44 2.17
N LYS A 40 24.21 -6.81 1.17
CA LYS A 40 24.85 -6.25 -0.03
C LYS A 40 25.64 -4.96 0.23
N ALA A 41 25.38 -4.27 1.33
CA ALA A 41 26.12 -3.05 1.68
C ALA A 41 27.53 -3.39 2.20
N VAL A 42 28.56 -2.91 1.49
CA VAL A 42 29.99 -3.13 1.83
C VAL A 42 30.30 -2.70 3.26
N ASN A 43 29.85 -1.49 3.64
CA ASN A 43 30.14 -0.88 4.94
C ASN A 43 29.10 -1.22 6.02
N LYS A 44 28.11 -2.09 5.74
CA LYS A 44 27.03 -2.46 6.69
C LYS A 44 26.26 -1.28 7.30
N ASN A 45 26.24 -0.17 6.58
CA ASN A 45 25.57 1.08 6.94
C ASN A 45 24.22 1.27 6.24
N VAL A 46 23.64 0.21 5.66
CA VAL A 46 22.31 0.23 5.04
C VAL A 46 21.35 -0.66 5.82
N SER A 47 20.20 -0.11 6.20
CA SER A 47 19.07 -0.86 6.73
C SER A 47 17.92 -0.88 5.73
N SER A 48 17.30 -2.03 5.55
CA SER A 48 16.09 -2.20 4.73
C SER A 48 14.88 -2.22 5.65
N LEU A 49 13.98 -1.26 5.49
CA LEU A 49 12.74 -1.16 6.23
C LEU A 49 11.65 -1.86 5.42
N LEU A 50 11.15 -2.99 5.95
CA LEU A 50 10.15 -3.84 5.31
C LEU A 50 8.87 -3.86 6.14
N PRO A 51 7.96 -2.90 5.93
CA PRO A 51 6.63 -2.97 6.54
C PRO A 51 5.92 -4.26 6.13
N ASN A 52 5.24 -4.89 7.08
CA ASN A 52 4.46 -6.08 6.80
C ASN A 52 3.16 -5.67 6.07
N ALA A 53 3.14 -5.89 4.76
CA ALA A 53 2.02 -5.56 3.90
C ALA A 53 0.69 -6.20 4.34
N GLN A 54 0.74 -7.46 4.78
CA GLN A 54 -0.46 -8.17 5.24
C GLN A 54 -0.99 -7.57 6.54
N GLN A 55 -0.13 -7.19 7.48
CA GLN A 55 -0.56 -6.51 8.71
C GLN A 55 -1.15 -5.12 8.44
N ILE A 56 -0.60 -4.38 7.47
CA ILE A 56 -1.18 -3.10 7.02
C ILE A 56 -2.60 -3.34 6.48
N GLY A 57 -2.74 -4.32 5.59
CA GLY A 57 -4.02 -4.77 5.07
C GLY A 57 -4.98 -5.13 6.20
N TRP A 58 -4.51 -5.88 7.19
CA TRP A 58 -5.32 -6.34 8.31
C TRP A 58 -5.93 -5.21 9.12
N ILE A 59 -5.13 -4.20 9.44
CA ILE A 59 -5.58 -3.05 10.22
C ILE A 59 -6.65 -2.27 9.43
N ALA A 60 -6.39 -2.03 8.13
CA ALA A 60 -7.36 -1.36 7.25
C ALA A 60 -8.65 -2.19 7.09
N GLY A 61 -8.52 -3.50 6.95
CA GLY A 61 -9.65 -4.42 6.73
C GLY A 61 -10.54 -4.54 7.95
N ALA A 62 -9.94 -4.69 9.13
CA ALA A 62 -10.68 -4.70 10.39
C ALA A 62 -11.51 -3.41 10.55
N LEU A 63 -10.92 -2.25 10.24
CA LEU A 63 -11.66 -0.98 10.27
C LEU A 63 -12.77 -0.95 9.22
N ALA A 64 -12.50 -1.42 7.99
CA ALA A 64 -13.49 -1.44 6.92
C ALA A 64 -14.69 -2.33 7.23
N GLY A 65 -14.47 -3.53 7.79
CA GLY A 65 -15.54 -4.43 8.22
C GLY A 65 -16.43 -3.83 9.32
N LEU A 66 -15.86 -3.04 10.24
CA LEU A 66 -16.64 -2.29 11.24
C LEU A 66 -17.44 -1.16 10.59
N MET A 67 -16.84 -0.41 9.68
CA MET A 67 -17.39 0.83 9.14
C MET A 67 -18.45 0.62 8.05
N THR A 68 -18.32 -0.42 7.22
CA THR A 68 -19.24 -0.63 6.09
C THR A 68 -20.68 -0.84 6.57
N GLU A 69 -21.62 -0.19 5.90
CA GLU A 69 -23.06 -0.35 6.06
C GLU A 69 -23.63 -1.28 4.99
N SER A 70 -23.07 -1.26 3.77
CA SER A 70 -23.50 -2.07 2.63
C SER A 70 -22.90 -3.48 2.63
N GLY A 71 -21.80 -3.68 3.37
CA GLY A 71 -21.00 -4.90 3.32
C GLY A 71 -20.07 -4.99 2.11
N LYS A 72 -20.10 -4.00 1.20
CA LYS A 72 -19.28 -3.99 -0.02
C LYS A 72 -18.11 -3.05 0.12
N LEU A 73 -16.92 -3.57 -0.15
CA LEU A 73 -15.66 -2.84 0.02
C LEU A 73 -15.00 -2.60 -1.33
N GLY A 74 -14.36 -1.45 -1.46
CA GLY A 74 -13.53 -1.09 -2.61
C GLY A 74 -12.05 -1.13 -2.26
N PHE A 75 -11.23 -1.63 -3.19
CA PHE A 75 -9.77 -1.45 -3.15
C PHE A 75 -9.29 -0.90 -4.48
N ILE A 76 -8.41 0.10 -4.46
CA ILE A 76 -7.80 0.67 -5.67
C ILE A 76 -6.28 0.53 -5.60
N GLY A 77 -5.70 -0.20 -6.55
CA GLY A 77 -4.27 -0.45 -6.64
C GLY A 77 -3.58 0.45 -7.67
N GLY A 78 -2.38 0.93 -7.35
CA GLY A 78 -1.54 1.63 -8.33
C GLY A 78 -0.89 0.64 -9.31
N MET A 79 -0.14 -0.31 -8.74
CA MET A 79 0.58 -1.36 -9.47
C MET A 79 0.32 -2.71 -8.82
N GLU A 80 0.32 -3.77 -9.63
CA GLU A 80 0.19 -5.15 -9.18
C GLU A 80 1.54 -5.67 -8.63
N LEU A 81 1.88 -5.26 -7.41
CA LEU A 81 3.09 -5.66 -6.70
C LEU A 81 2.78 -6.67 -5.60
N ASP A 82 3.77 -7.45 -5.17
CA ASP A 82 3.60 -8.41 -4.06
C ASP A 82 3.17 -7.71 -2.75
N THR A 83 3.65 -6.49 -2.52
CA THR A 83 3.22 -5.67 -1.38
C THR A 83 1.75 -5.25 -1.49
N THR A 84 1.28 -4.91 -2.69
CA THR A 84 -0.13 -4.59 -2.94
C THR A 84 -1.01 -5.83 -2.71
N LYS A 85 -0.60 -6.98 -3.24
CA LYS A 85 -1.30 -8.27 -3.05
C LYS A 85 -1.37 -8.65 -1.58
N GLY A 86 -0.28 -8.48 -0.83
CA GLY A 86 -0.24 -8.73 0.61
C GLY A 86 -1.23 -7.84 1.38
N LYS A 87 -1.31 -6.55 1.04
CA LYS A 87 -2.30 -5.63 1.63
C LYS A 87 -3.73 -6.04 1.30
N ILE A 88 -4.02 -6.42 0.04
CA ILE A 88 -5.36 -6.87 -0.37
C ILE A 88 -5.76 -8.12 0.41
N ALA A 89 -4.89 -9.11 0.50
CA ALA A 89 -5.16 -10.35 1.23
C ALA A 89 -5.47 -10.07 2.71
N GLY A 90 -4.64 -9.25 3.37
CA GLY A 90 -4.89 -8.86 4.76
C GLY A 90 -6.17 -8.03 4.93
N PHE A 91 -6.47 -7.14 3.98
CA PHE A 91 -7.67 -6.30 3.96
C PHE A 91 -8.94 -7.15 3.88
N GLU A 92 -9.01 -8.06 2.91
CA GLU A 92 -10.16 -8.93 2.72
C GLU A 92 -10.35 -9.89 3.91
N GLU A 93 -9.28 -10.54 4.37
CA GLU A 93 -9.33 -11.51 5.46
C GLU A 93 -9.82 -10.86 6.76
N ALA A 94 -9.25 -9.71 7.13
CA ALA A 94 -9.64 -8.99 8.34
C ALA A 94 -11.04 -8.40 8.27
N ALA A 95 -11.43 -7.85 7.11
CA ALA A 95 -12.76 -7.28 6.93
C ALA A 95 -13.84 -8.35 7.07
N LYS A 96 -13.66 -9.52 6.44
CA LYS A 96 -14.56 -10.67 6.61
C LYS A 96 -14.60 -11.16 8.04
N TYR A 97 -13.44 -11.30 8.69
CA TYR A 97 -13.36 -11.74 10.09
C TYR A 97 -14.16 -10.82 11.01
N VAL A 98 -13.97 -9.50 10.91
CA VAL A 98 -14.65 -8.55 11.78
C VAL A 98 -16.12 -8.38 11.39
N GLY A 99 -16.43 -8.34 10.10
CA GLY A 99 -17.80 -8.30 9.61
C GLY A 99 -18.63 -9.47 10.11
N GLU A 100 -18.09 -10.70 10.10
CA GLU A 100 -18.76 -11.88 10.67
C GLU A 100 -19.10 -11.69 12.16
N LYS A 101 -18.19 -11.07 12.95
CA LYS A 101 -18.45 -10.77 14.37
C LYS A 101 -19.54 -9.73 14.58
N GLU A 102 -19.71 -8.82 13.62
CA GLU A 102 -20.77 -7.80 13.61
C GLU A 102 -22.06 -8.30 12.93
N GLY A 103 -22.11 -9.56 12.47
CA GLY A 103 -23.26 -10.12 11.76
C GLY A 103 -23.46 -9.56 10.35
N LYS A 104 -22.39 -9.05 9.72
CA LYS A 104 -22.37 -8.51 8.36
C LYS A 104 -21.75 -9.53 7.40
N GLU A 105 -22.33 -9.64 6.20
CA GLU A 105 -21.68 -10.32 5.08
C GLU A 105 -20.78 -9.32 4.35
N ILE A 106 -19.52 -9.67 4.15
CA ILE A 106 -18.52 -8.76 3.56
C ILE A 106 -18.06 -9.29 2.21
N GLU A 107 -18.18 -8.44 1.19
CA GLU A 107 -17.70 -8.67 -0.17
C GLU A 107 -16.65 -7.61 -0.52
N LEU A 108 -15.43 -8.04 -0.84
CA LEU A 108 -14.48 -7.19 -1.54
C LEU A 108 -14.81 -7.26 -3.03
N LEU A 109 -15.17 -6.12 -3.62
CA LEU A 109 -15.44 -6.01 -5.05
C LEU A 109 -14.15 -6.19 -5.87
N ASN A 110 -14.29 -6.18 -7.21
CA ASN A 110 -13.15 -6.28 -8.11
C ASN A 110 -12.07 -5.24 -7.76
N VAL A 111 -10.80 -5.64 -7.83
CA VAL A 111 -9.68 -4.77 -7.48
C VAL A 111 -9.02 -4.23 -8.76
N PRO A 112 -9.36 -3.02 -9.22
CA PRO A 112 -8.72 -2.42 -10.38
C PRO A 112 -7.30 -1.93 -10.07
N TYR A 113 -6.41 -2.06 -11.05
CA TYR A 113 -5.06 -1.53 -11.02
C TYR A 113 -4.88 -0.46 -12.09
N ALA A 114 -4.41 0.73 -11.70
CA ALA A 114 -4.18 1.82 -12.64
C ALA A 114 -2.99 1.57 -13.58
N ASN A 115 -2.08 0.66 -13.21
CA ASN A 115 -0.76 0.48 -13.81
C ASN A 115 0.04 1.79 -13.82
N SER A 116 -0.16 2.60 -12.77
CA SER A 116 0.42 3.92 -12.59
C SER A 116 0.20 4.39 -11.15
N PHE A 117 1.08 5.25 -10.65
CA PHE A 117 0.90 5.96 -9.38
C PHE A 117 0.49 7.43 -9.58
N SER A 118 0.38 7.88 -10.83
CA SER A 118 0.17 9.29 -11.19
C SER A 118 -1.13 9.55 -11.96
N ASP A 119 -1.88 8.50 -12.34
CA ASP A 119 -3.08 8.60 -13.18
C ASP A 119 -4.34 8.86 -12.34
N ALA A 120 -4.49 10.08 -11.85
CA ALA A 120 -5.66 10.49 -11.05
C ALA A 120 -7.02 10.27 -11.78
N PRO A 121 -7.15 10.57 -13.09
CA PRO A 121 -8.39 10.28 -13.83
C PRO A 121 -8.86 8.82 -13.71
N LYS A 122 -7.95 7.84 -13.82
CA LYS A 122 -8.31 6.43 -13.61
C LYS A 122 -8.82 6.14 -12.20
N GLY A 123 -8.25 6.78 -11.18
CA GLY A 123 -8.71 6.61 -9.80
C GLY A 123 -10.17 7.04 -9.64
N LYS A 124 -10.55 8.15 -10.28
CA LYS A 124 -11.93 8.64 -10.28
C LYS A 124 -12.89 7.69 -11.00
N GLU A 125 -12.47 7.17 -12.15
CA GLU A 125 -13.22 6.15 -12.91
C GLU A 125 -13.48 4.91 -12.07
N PHE A 126 -12.42 4.31 -11.49
CA PHE A 126 -12.53 3.11 -10.67
C PHE A 126 -13.41 3.30 -9.44
N ALA A 127 -13.23 4.41 -8.72
CA ALA A 127 -14.07 4.71 -7.56
C ALA A 127 -15.54 4.86 -7.96
N THR A 128 -15.82 5.57 -9.07
CA THR A 128 -17.19 5.73 -9.58
C THR A 128 -17.84 4.38 -9.91
N GLU A 129 -17.10 3.47 -10.55
CA GLU A 129 -17.58 2.12 -10.87
C GLU A 129 -17.88 1.30 -9.62
N LEU A 130 -16.98 1.32 -8.63
CA LEU A 130 -17.15 0.60 -7.37
C LEU A 130 -18.29 1.16 -6.51
N ILE A 131 -18.45 2.49 -6.46
CA ILE A 131 -19.58 3.15 -5.82
C ILE A 131 -20.90 2.72 -6.48
N ALA A 132 -20.94 2.67 -7.83
CA ALA A 132 -22.13 2.20 -8.55
C ALA A 132 -22.49 0.74 -8.27
N GLN A 133 -21.49 -0.09 -7.90
CA GLN A 133 -21.68 -1.47 -7.44
C GLN A 133 -22.05 -1.57 -5.95
N GLY A 134 -22.00 -0.46 -5.20
CA GLY A 134 -22.44 -0.33 -3.82
C GLY A 134 -21.32 -0.32 -2.79
N ALA A 135 -20.06 -0.16 -3.19
CA ALA A 135 -18.97 0.01 -2.22
C ALA A 135 -19.13 1.32 -1.44
N ASP A 136 -18.97 1.23 -0.11
CA ASP A 136 -19.11 2.38 0.79
C ASP A 136 -17.87 2.65 1.64
N VAL A 137 -16.91 1.71 1.68
CA VAL A 137 -15.60 1.89 2.32
C VAL A 137 -14.50 1.47 1.36
N PHE A 138 -13.47 2.32 1.26
CA PHE A 138 -12.38 2.18 0.30
C PHE A 138 -11.02 2.11 0.98
N PHE A 139 -10.14 1.24 0.47
CA PHE A 139 -8.71 1.25 0.78
C PHE A 139 -7.87 1.44 -0.50
N GLY A 140 -7.07 2.50 -0.52
CA GLY A 140 -6.22 2.85 -1.66
C GLY A 140 -4.75 2.56 -1.41
N ASP A 141 -4.07 1.95 -2.41
CA ASP A 141 -2.62 1.76 -2.47
C ASP A 141 -2.07 2.26 -3.81
N ALA A 142 -2.36 3.52 -4.14
CA ALA A 142 -2.20 4.03 -5.51
C ALA A 142 -1.70 5.49 -5.65
N SER A 143 -1.30 6.15 -4.55
CA SER A 143 -0.71 7.50 -4.57
C SER A 143 -1.63 8.57 -5.21
N ALA A 144 -1.26 9.20 -6.33
CA ALA A 144 -2.09 10.25 -6.93
C ALA A 144 -3.39 9.69 -7.52
N VAL A 145 -3.41 8.41 -7.89
CA VAL A 145 -4.64 7.70 -8.27
C VAL A 145 -5.65 7.74 -7.13
N ASP A 146 -5.22 7.58 -5.87
CA ASP A 146 -6.11 7.69 -4.70
C ASP A 146 -6.69 9.10 -4.53
N SER A 147 -6.00 10.13 -5.04
CA SER A 147 -6.53 11.50 -5.01
C SER A 147 -7.73 11.65 -5.94
N GLY A 148 -7.66 11.08 -7.15
CA GLY A 148 -8.80 11.05 -8.06
C GLY A 148 -9.94 10.15 -7.56
N ALA A 149 -9.61 9.05 -6.88
CA ALA A 149 -10.62 8.21 -6.22
C ALA A 149 -11.38 8.98 -5.14
N ARG A 150 -10.67 9.74 -4.28
CA ARG A 150 -11.29 10.59 -3.25
C ARG A 150 -12.23 11.63 -3.84
N GLU A 151 -11.89 12.24 -4.98
CA GLU A 151 -12.79 13.17 -5.66
C GLU A 151 -14.14 12.55 -6.06
N ALA A 152 -14.19 11.25 -6.37
CA ALA A 152 -15.45 10.55 -6.65
C ALA A 152 -16.21 10.18 -5.38
N ILE A 153 -15.49 9.85 -4.30
CA ILE A 153 -16.07 9.47 -3.01
C ILE A 153 -16.71 10.68 -2.32
N ASP A 154 -16.11 11.86 -2.46
CA ASP A 154 -16.58 13.10 -1.82
C ASP A 154 -17.70 13.83 -2.61
N ALA A 155 -18.10 13.31 -3.79
CA ALA A 155 -19.05 13.93 -4.70
C ALA A 155 -20.52 13.64 -4.35
#